data_AF-A0A1V5URG6-F1
#
_entry.id   AF-A0A1V5URG6-F1
#
_cell.length_a   1.000
_cell.length_b   1.000
_cell.length_c   1.000
_cell.angle_alpha   90.00
_cell.angle_beta   90.00
_cell.angle_gamma   90.00
#
_symmetry.space_group_name_H-M   'P 1'
#
loop_
_entity.id
_entity.type
_entity.pdbx_description
1 polymer ?
#
loop_
_entity_poly.entity_id
_entity_poly.type
_entity_poly.pdbx_seq_one_letter_code
_entity_poly.pdbx_strand_id
1 'polypeptide(L)'
;MKNPARILTLFFVLACFIFAGCDCDENSPSNELNPAAAPRTDKDLLIEGPLPDMTKGGGVAFAPSRAAGATEFSSRYIIIVVDRDDPTQTRELAPVTLNGNMFSMIIPISSSRVSPLIIIKEKENGKNLLLATPGRVPAYKEVPSAVRRITVRGMTVDPKSTARSLLAIAKNVNPDMPIITISGDEETAENIIREIKTNEATRFDTIIENNVGGRSIVDEFSKAVQTVTTILASPAISADVKNELNQALGNSPDASTILGSYVAVLNSENNDVIRVFNESNLPRSVQLSETVIDARSSNNAVRGVIQNTIDEPIDTTPPAIEFASISPSAVKAGESVFVELRASEPLISLPLVRILGRTAAVTAVNELSFRAALTVNETDTDRVSFIIEEVYDKYGNKGANHASTTDGSASIIDKNTAVMAPEISIPGGNYDSTISVTLKTASENAIMKYTLDGSLPSADNGTVYTSPIIIAKTALLKAVSIIGKAFSGVSSAA
;
A
#
# COMPACT_ATOMS: atom_id res chain seq x y z
N MET A 1 -34.47 -27.71 -45.43
CA MET A 1 -35.40 -28.58 -44.67
C MET A 1 -36.03 -27.76 -43.55
N LYS A 2 -37.30 -27.99 -43.19
CA LYS A 2 -38.09 -27.15 -42.26
C LYS A 2 -38.31 -27.87 -40.91
N ASN A 3 -38.30 -27.10 -39.81
CA ASN A 3 -38.97 -27.41 -38.53
C ASN A 3 -40.52 -27.25 -38.67
N PRO A 4 -41.39 -27.59 -37.68
CA PRO A 4 -41.19 -27.91 -36.25
C PRO A 4 -41.70 -29.36 -35.89
N ALA A 5 -42.19 -29.80 -34.71
CA ALA A 5 -42.74 -29.13 -33.52
C ALA A 5 -42.75 -29.97 -32.19
N ARG A 6 -43.50 -29.45 -31.20
CA ARG A 6 -43.67 -29.87 -29.78
C ARG A 6 -44.78 -30.91 -29.55
N ILE A 7 -44.85 -31.50 -28.34
CA ILE A 7 -46.07 -31.58 -27.45
C ILE A 7 -45.76 -32.26 -26.08
N LEU A 8 -46.65 -32.04 -25.08
CA LEU A 8 -46.76 -32.66 -23.72
C LEU A 8 -45.80 -32.12 -22.62
N THR A 9 -46.17 -31.95 -21.34
CA THR A 9 -47.39 -32.38 -20.59
C THR A 9 -47.82 -31.33 -19.53
N LEU A 10 -49.11 -31.33 -19.16
CA LEU A 10 -49.75 -30.51 -18.11
C LEU A 10 -49.95 -31.33 -16.81
N PHE A 11 -49.81 -30.74 -15.63
CA PHE A 11 -50.48 -31.24 -14.41
C PHE A 11 -50.96 -30.10 -13.50
N PHE A 12 -51.98 -30.42 -12.69
CA PHE A 12 -52.90 -29.49 -12.01
C PHE A 12 -52.78 -29.60 -10.48
N VAL A 13 -53.32 -28.60 -9.73
CA VAL A 13 -53.85 -28.63 -8.32
C VAL A 13 -53.55 -27.28 -7.61
N LEU A 14 -54.37 -26.69 -6.73
CA LEU A 14 -55.83 -26.41 -6.69
C LEU A 14 -56.12 -25.58 -5.40
N ALA A 15 -56.80 -24.43 -5.53
CA ALA A 15 -57.50 -23.67 -4.46
C ALA A 15 -56.64 -23.10 -3.29
N CYS A 16 -57.09 -22.13 -2.48
CA CYS A 16 -58.39 -21.44 -2.43
C CYS A 16 -58.29 -19.95 -2.01
N PHE A 17 -59.38 -19.24 -2.29
CA PHE A 17 -59.73 -17.83 -2.01
C PHE A 17 -59.69 -17.43 -0.51
N ILE A 18 -59.47 -16.13 -0.22
CA ILE A 18 -60.45 -15.20 0.41
C ILE A 18 -60.28 -13.80 -0.23
N PHE A 19 -61.35 -12.98 -0.24
CA PHE A 19 -61.55 -11.78 -1.08
C PHE A 19 -61.78 -10.47 -0.29
N ALA A 20 -61.66 -9.33 -1.01
CA ALA A 20 -62.22 -7.98 -0.73
C ALA A 20 -61.69 -7.21 0.51
N GLY A 21 -61.62 -5.87 0.51
CA GLY A 21 -61.83 -4.79 -0.49
C GLY A 21 -61.11 -3.52 0.04
N CYS A 22 -61.10 -2.32 -0.55
CA CYS A 22 -61.79 -1.66 -1.69
C CYS A 22 -60.77 -0.69 -2.37
N ASP A 23 -60.81 -0.51 -3.70
CA ASP A 23 -61.51 0.61 -4.38
C ASP A 23 -60.84 1.98 -4.09
N CYS A 24 -59.78 2.35 -4.81
CA CYS A 24 -59.76 3.16 -6.06
C CYS A 24 -59.36 4.64 -5.79
N ASP A 25 -58.19 5.08 -6.27
CA ASP A 25 -58.13 6.04 -7.39
C ASP A 25 -56.71 6.32 -7.93
N GLU A 26 -56.70 6.95 -9.10
CA GLU A 26 -55.60 7.18 -10.05
C GLU A 26 -54.33 7.88 -9.51
N ASN A 27 -53.16 7.31 -9.81
CA ASN A 27 -52.15 7.92 -10.70
C ASN A 27 -50.93 7.00 -10.89
N SER A 28 -50.55 6.73 -12.13
CA SER A 28 -49.28 6.08 -12.47
C SER A 28 -48.27 7.16 -12.88
N PRO A 29 -47.03 7.07 -12.41
CA PRO A 29 -46.00 6.80 -13.42
C PRO A 29 -45.11 5.62 -13.04
N SER A 30 -44.78 4.82 -14.03
CA SER A 30 -43.63 3.91 -13.97
C SER A 30 -42.35 4.72 -13.77
N ASN A 31 -41.59 4.41 -12.72
CA ASN A 31 -40.15 4.66 -12.78
C ASN A 31 -39.36 3.63 -11.95
N GLU A 32 -38.60 2.83 -12.71
CA GLU A 32 -37.24 2.35 -12.44
C GLU A 32 -36.88 1.70 -11.09
N LEU A 33 -36.20 0.55 -11.22
CA LEU A 33 -35.42 -0.04 -10.14
C LEU A 33 -34.45 1.01 -9.58
N ASN A 34 -34.67 1.46 -8.34
CA ASN A 34 -33.61 2.15 -7.62
C ASN A 34 -32.46 1.14 -7.43
N PRO A 35 -31.26 1.39 -7.97
CA PRO A 35 -30.20 0.39 -8.06
C PRO A 35 -29.72 -0.07 -6.68
N ALA A 36 -29.03 -1.22 -6.68
CA ALA A 36 -28.57 -1.89 -5.46
C ALA A 36 -27.93 -0.92 -4.46
N ALA A 37 -28.38 -0.97 -3.21
CA ALA A 37 -27.74 -0.25 -2.11
C ALA A 37 -26.25 -0.63 -2.04
N ALA A 38 -25.37 0.36 -2.17
CA ALA A 38 -23.93 0.16 -2.20
C ALA A 38 -23.44 -0.56 -0.92
N PRO A 39 -22.40 -1.42 -1.03
CA PRO A 39 -21.92 -2.20 0.10
C PRO A 39 -21.41 -1.29 1.22
N ARG A 40 -21.93 -1.51 2.43
CA ARG A 40 -21.43 -0.88 3.66
C ARG A 40 -20.19 -1.61 4.18
N THR A 41 -19.22 -1.00 4.87
CA THR A 41 -18.58 0.34 4.88
C THR A 41 -17.86 0.39 6.21
N ASP A 42 -16.59 0.00 6.25
CA ASP A 42 -15.69 0.40 7.34
C ASP A 42 -14.33 0.87 6.85
N LYS A 43 -13.90 0.49 5.63
CA LYS A 43 -12.63 0.92 5.04
C LYS A 43 -12.80 1.52 3.65
N ASP A 44 -12.35 2.77 3.50
CA ASP A 44 -12.38 3.50 2.23
C ASP A 44 -10.99 3.99 1.81
N LEU A 45 -10.73 4.01 0.50
CA LEU A 45 -9.63 4.73 -0.14
C LEU A 45 -10.17 6.00 -0.80
N LEU A 46 -9.83 7.16 -0.25
CA LEU A 46 -10.07 8.47 -0.85
C LEU A 46 -8.84 8.88 -1.69
N ILE A 47 -9.03 9.12 -3.00
CA ILE A 47 -7.99 9.68 -3.88
C ILE A 47 -8.40 11.11 -4.25
N GLU A 48 -7.51 12.07 -4.02
CA GLU A 48 -7.69 13.51 -4.30
C GLU A 48 -6.57 14.03 -5.20
N GLY A 49 -6.91 14.86 -6.20
CA GLY A 49 -5.94 15.40 -7.15
C GLY A 49 -6.39 16.70 -7.81
N PRO A 50 -5.46 17.53 -8.32
CA PRO A 50 -5.81 18.74 -9.06
C PRO A 50 -6.43 18.42 -10.42
N LEU A 51 -7.38 19.24 -10.85
CA LEU A 51 -7.85 19.23 -12.25
C LEU A 51 -6.71 19.69 -13.18
N PRO A 52 -6.43 18.98 -14.27
CA PRO A 52 -5.38 19.38 -15.20
C PRO A 52 -5.79 20.59 -16.05
N ASP A 53 -4.80 21.38 -16.47
CA ASP A 53 -4.99 22.46 -17.43
C ASP A 53 -5.08 21.89 -18.85
N MET A 54 -6.31 21.63 -19.29
CA MET A 54 -6.58 21.12 -20.64
C MET A 54 -6.21 22.12 -21.75
N THR A 55 -6.04 23.42 -21.46
CA THR A 55 -5.60 24.41 -22.46
C THR A 55 -4.13 24.21 -22.86
N LYS A 56 -3.34 23.55 -22.00
CA LYS A 56 -1.92 23.21 -22.21
C LYS A 56 -1.69 21.72 -22.44
N GLY A 57 -2.70 21.04 -22.96
CA GLY A 57 -2.66 19.60 -23.22
C GLY A 57 -2.68 18.74 -21.95
N GLY A 58 -3.20 19.25 -20.84
CA GLY A 58 -3.28 18.55 -19.56
C GLY A 58 -2.07 18.71 -18.64
N GLY A 59 -1.01 19.40 -19.10
CA GLY A 59 0.24 19.55 -18.37
C GLY A 59 0.41 20.92 -17.71
N VAL A 60 0.96 20.94 -16.49
CA VAL A 60 1.47 22.17 -15.85
C VAL A 60 2.78 22.62 -16.52
N ALA A 61 2.68 23.24 -17.70
CA ALA A 61 3.83 23.87 -18.31
C ALA A 61 4.41 24.92 -17.36
N PHE A 62 5.71 24.80 -17.06
CA PHE A 62 6.58 25.69 -16.28
C PHE A 62 5.88 26.95 -15.70
N ALA A 63 5.60 26.92 -14.38
CA ALA A 63 4.95 27.93 -13.53
C ALA A 63 3.42 27.77 -13.31
N PRO A 64 2.92 28.03 -12.08
CA PRO A 64 1.54 27.74 -11.69
C PRO A 64 0.57 28.72 -12.36
N SER A 65 -0.19 28.20 -13.32
CA SER A 65 -1.23 28.97 -14.01
C SER A 65 -2.51 28.15 -14.00
N ARG A 66 -3.46 28.61 -13.15
CA ARG A 66 -4.86 28.17 -12.99
C ARG A 66 -5.22 26.80 -13.60
N ALA A 67 -5.29 25.79 -12.74
CA ALA A 67 -6.17 24.65 -12.97
C ALA A 67 -7.59 25.16 -13.29
N ALA A 68 -8.24 24.59 -14.31
CA ALA A 68 -9.59 24.98 -14.71
C ALA A 68 -10.57 24.83 -13.55
N GLY A 69 -11.51 25.76 -13.42
CA GLY A 69 -12.59 25.63 -12.44
C GLY A 69 -13.46 24.42 -12.78
N ALA A 70 -13.97 23.71 -11.78
CA ALA A 70 -14.77 22.50 -11.98
C ALA A 70 -15.94 22.68 -12.98
N THR A 71 -16.57 23.85 -13.01
CA THR A 71 -17.62 24.22 -13.98
C THR A 71 -17.10 24.29 -15.42
N GLU A 72 -15.93 24.89 -15.64
CA GLU A 72 -15.29 24.99 -16.95
C GLU A 72 -14.82 23.62 -17.44
N PHE A 73 -14.14 22.87 -16.57
CA PHE A 73 -13.69 21.50 -16.86
C PHE A 73 -14.87 20.59 -17.21
N SER A 74 -15.90 20.54 -16.35
CA SER A 74 -17.06 19.67 -16.53
C SER A 74 -18.00 20.09 -17.67
N SER A 75 -17.82 21.26 -18.27
CA SER A 75 -18.57 21.66 -19.48
C SER A 75 -18.20 20.78 -20.68
N ARG A 76 -16.93 20.35 -20.78
CA ARG A 76 -16.39 19.59 -21.92
C ARG A 76 -15.81 18.22 -21.56
N TYR A 77 -15.33 18.05 -20.34
CA TYR A 77 -14.61 16.85 -19.92
C TYR A 77 -15.32 16.11 -18.78
N ILE A 78 -15.03 14.82 -18.65
CA ILE A 78 -15.45 13.98 -17.53
C ILE A 78 -14.25 13.16 -17.04
N ILE A 79 -14.16 12.98 -15.73
CA ILE A 79 -13.22 12.04 -15.12
C ILE A 79 -14.00 10.80 -14.72
N ILE A 80 -13.52 9.63 -15.12
CA ILE A 80 -14.02 8.33 -14.67
C ILE A 80 -12.87 7.55 -14.04
N VAL A 81 -13.19 6.63 -13.13
CA VAL A 81 -12.23 5.64 -12.62
C VAL A 81 -12.78 4.25 -12.86
N VAL A 82 -12.08 3.46 -13.66
CA VAL A 82 -12.46 2.09 -14.02
C VAL A 82 -11.48 1.09 -13.48
N ASP A 83 -11.88 -0.18 -13.43
CA ASP A 83 -10.96 -1.27 -13.15
C ASP A 83 -10.03 -1.47 -14.34
N ARG A 84 -8.74 -1.19 -14.18
CA ARG A 84 -7.70 -1.38 -15.21
C ARG A 84 -7.63 -2.84 -15.67
N ASP A 85 -7.90 -3.76 -14.75
CA ASP A 85 -7.79 -5.20 -14.98
C ASP A 85 -9.09 -5.78 -15.59
N ASP A 86 -10.15 -4.96 -15.80
CA ASP A 86 -11.28 -5.29 -16.68
C ASP A 86 -10.85 -5.09 -18.16
N PRO A 87 -10.84 -6.16 -18.99
CA PRO A 87 -10.41 -6.07 -20.38
C PRO A 87 -11.32 -5.19 -21.26
N THR A 88 -12.53 -4.86 -20.80
CA THR A 88 -13.44 -3.95 -21.49
C THR A 88 -13.27 -2.49 -21.06
N GLN A 89 -12.62 -2.23 -19.92
CA GLN A 89 -12.51 -0.91 -19.27
C GLN A 89 -13.87 -0.21 -19.08
N THR A 90 -14.94 -0.99 -18.83
CA THR A 90 -16.30 -0.48 -18.61
C THR A 90 -16.74 -0.54 -17.14
N ARG A 91 -16.07 -1.36 -16.32
CA ARG A 91 -16.34 -1.50 -14.88
C ARG A 91 -15.86 -0.25 -14.12
N GLU A 92 -16.75 0.72 -13.91
CA GLU A 92 -16.52 1.87 -13.03
C GLU A 92 -16.33 1.41 -11.56
N LEU A 93 -15.34 1.98 -10.86
CA LEU A 93 -15.02 1.64 -9.47
C LEU A 93 -15.70 2.56 -8.45
N ALA A 94 -15.84 3.84 -8.77
CA ALA A 94 -16.42 4.86 -7.91
C ALA A 94 -16.81 6.11 -8.71
N PRO A 95 -17.87 6.84 -8.32
CA PRO A 95 -18.18 8.15 -8.91
C PRO A 95 -17.11 9.17 -8.54
N VAL A 96 -16.76 10.06 -9.49
CA VAL A 96 -15.80 11.15 -9.26
C VAL A 96 -16.53 12.46 -8.97
N THR A 97 -16.19 13.09 -7.84
CA THR A 97 -16.70 14.40 -7.43
C THR A 97 -15.68 15.49 -7.77
N LEU A 98 -16.14 16.61 -8.33
CA LEU A 98 -15.32 17.79 -8.59
C LEU A 98 -15.65 18.90 -7.58
N ASN A 99 -14.62 19.50 -6.98
CA ASN A 99 -14.78 20.60 -6.03
C ASN A 99 -13.71 21.67 -6.26
N GLY A 100 -14.13 22.90 -6.57
CA GLY A 100 -13.22 24.00 -6.88
C GLY A 100 -12.34 23.72 -8.11
N ASN A 101 -11.08 23.36 -7.85
CA ASN A 101 -10.06 22.99 -8.84
C ASN A 101 -9.50 21.56 -8.60
N MET A 102 -10.20 20.74 -7.81
CA MET A 102 -9.81 19.39 -7.43
C MET A 102 -10.84 18.36 -7.90
N PHE A 103 -10.38 17.13 -8.14
CA PHE A 103 -11.21 15.94 -8.20
C PHE A 103 -11.00 15.08 -6.95
N SER A 104 -12.02 14.31 -6.59
CA SER A 104 -11.99 13.34 -5.49
C SER A 104 -12.84 12.12 -5.82
N MET A 105 -12.39 10.93 -5.42
CA MET A 105 -13.12 9.67 -5.56
C MET A 105 -12.94 8.82 -4.31
N ILE A 106 -13.99 8.10 -3.91
CA ILE A 106 -13.97 7.21 -2.74
C ILE A 106 -14.20 5.79 -3.23
N ILE A 107 -13.15 4.97 -3.21
CA ILE A 107 -13.18 3.56 -3.63
C ILE A 107 -13.25 2.69 -2.37
N PRO A 108 -14.29 1.84 -2.21
CA PRO A 108 -14.39 0.93 -1.06
C PRO A 108 -13.24 -0.07 -1.03
N ILE A 109 -12.60 -0.24 0.13
CA ILE A 109 -11.56 -1.25 0.34
C ILE A 109 -12.24 -2.58 0.65
N SER A 110 -12.13 -3.54 -0.26
CA SER A 110 -12.82 -4.83 -0.17
C SER A 110 -11.85 -6.03 -0.22
N SER A 111 -12.41 -7.24 -0.15
CA SER A 111 -11.67 -8.48 -0.43
C SER A 111 -11.41 -8.70 -1.92
N SER A 112 -12.14 -8.01 -2.81
CA SER A 112 -11.92 -8.06 -4.26
C SER A 112 -10.78 -7.12 -4.65
N ARG A 113 -9.77 -7.68 -5.30
CA ARG A 113 -8.68 -6.93 -5.93
C ARG A 113 -9.25 -6.06 -7.06
N VAL A 114 -8.95 -4.77 -7.00
CA VAL A 114 -9.29 -3.78 -8.04
C VAL A 114 -8.12 -2.83 -8.25
N SER A 115 -7.89 -2.45 -9.50
CA SER A 115 -6.74 -1.63 -9.89
C SER A 115 -7.26 -0.37 -10.60
N PRO A 116 -7.35 0.79 -9.94
CA PRO A 116 -7.88 1.99 -10.57
C PRO A 116 -7.10 2.40 -11.82
N LEU A 117 -7.82 2.68 -12.89
CA LEU A 117 -7.37 3.46 -14.04
C LEU A 117 -8.22 4.73 -14.07
N ILE A 118 -7.60 5.87 -13.74
CA ILE A 118 -8.25 7.18 -13.82
C ILE A 118 -8.14 7.65 -15.27
N ILE A 119 -9.26 8.01 -15.88
CA ILE A 119 -9.34 8.43 -17.29
C ILE A 119 -10.06 9.76 -17.38
N ILE A 120 -9.48 10.71 -18.11
CA ILE A 120 -10.14 11.95 -18.52
C ILE A 120 -10.61 11.78 -19.96
N LYS A 121 -11.92 11.95 -20.18
CA LYS A 121 -12.57 11.88 -21.49
C LYS A 121 -13.14 13.23 -21.91
N GLU A 122 -13.13 13.52 -23.21
CA GLU A 122 -13.98 14.57 -23.79
C GLU A 122 -15.41 14.04 -23.96
N LYS A 123 -16.41 14.80 -23.50
CA LYS A 123 -17.81 14.37 -23.45
C LYS A 123 -18.45 14.21 -24.82
N GLU A 124 -18.03 15.02 -25.80
CA GLU A 124 -18.65 15.10 -27.12
C GLU A 124 -18.35 13.86 -27.99
N ASN A 125 -17.11 13.36 -27.95
CA ASN A 125 -16.64 12.24 -28.76
C ASN A 125 -16.27 10.99 -27.95
N GLY A 126 -16.29 11.08 -26.60
CA GLY A 126 -16.01 9.97 -25.68
C GLY A 126 -14.54 9.54 -25.61
N LYS A 127 -13.61 10.23 -26.28
CA LYS A 127 -12.20 9.82 -26.40
C LYS A 127 -11.43 10.03 -25.10
N ASN A 128 -10.58 9.05 -24.75
CA ASN A 128 -9.61 9.18 -23.67
C ASN A 128 -8.54 10.19 -24.07
N LEU A 129 -8.30 11.21 -23.24
CA LEU A 129 -7.28 12.23 -23.46
C LEU A 129 -6.08 12.08 -22.52
N LEU A 130 -6.33 11.74 -21.26
CA LEU A 130 -5.31 11.56 -20.22
C LEU A 130 -5.66 10.36 -19.35
N LEU A 131 -4.63 9.65 -18.87
CA LEU A 131 -4.74 8.46 -18.03
C LEU A 131 -3.80 8.54 -16.83
N ALA A 132 -4.15 7.88 -15.72
CA ALA A 132 -3.25 7.62 -14.61
C ALA A 132 -3.53 6.24 -13.98
N THR A 133 -2.48 5.45 -13.81
CA THR A 133 -2.48 4.16 -13.11
C THR A 133 -1.68 4.27 -11.79
N PRO A 134 -2.33 4.48 -10.63
CA PRO A 134 -1.62 4.74 -9.37
C PRO A 134 -1.27 3.48 -8.55
N GLY A 135 -1.45 2.27 -9.11
CA GLY A 135 -1.33 1.01 -8.39
C GLY A 135 -2.68 0.47 -7.89
N ARG A 136 -2.69 -0.74 -7.30
CA ARG A 136 -3.94 -1.37 -6.83
C ARG A 136 -4.46 -0.76 -5.53
N VAL A 137 -5.75 -0.94 -5.27
CA VAL A 137 -6.29 -0.67 -3.92
C VAL A 137 -5.68 -1.68 -2.94
N PRO A 138 -5.30 -1.29 -1.70
CA PRO A 138 -4.88 -2.23 -0.68
C PRO A 138 -5.98 -3.26 -0.43
N ALA A 139 -5.63 -4.53 -0.23
CA ALA A 139 -6.61 -5.55 0.11
C ALA A 139 -7.11 -5.34 1.55
N TYR A 140 -8.37 -5.69 1.84
CA TYR A 140 -8.93 -5.54 3.19
C TYR A 140 -8.07 -6.11 4.33
N LYS A 141 -7.35 -7.21 4.06
CA LYS A 141 -6.42 -7.88 5.01
C LYS A 141 -5.09 -7.13 5.23
N GLU A 142 -4.69 -6.28 4.29
CA GLU A 142 -3.45 -5.48 4.35
C GLU A 142 -3.64 -4.20 5.17
N VAL A 143 -4.90 -3.80 5.39
CA VAL A 143 -5.27 -2.62 6.17
C VAL A 143 -5.55 -3.02 7.62
N PRO A 144 -4.87 -2.43 8.64
CA PRO A 144 -5.10 -2.69 10.05
C PRO A 144 -6.57 -2.51 10.48
N SER A 145 -6.95 -3.13 11.61
CA SER A 145 -8.35 -3.14 12.08
C SER A 145 -8.84 -1.81 12.64
N ALA A 146 -7.95 -0.90 13.03
CA ALA A 146 -8.28 0.45 13.49
C ALA A 146 -8.54 1.43 12.33
N VAL A 147 -7.80 1.29 11.22
CA VAL A 147 -7.87 2.16 10.05
C VAL A 147 -9.23 2.03 9.36
N ARG A 148 -9.90 3.17 9.17
CA ARG A 148 -11.18 3.32 8.46
C ARG A 148 -11.06 4.10 7.15
N ARG A 149 -10.06 4.98 7.03
CA ARG A 149 -9.84 5.74 5.78
C ARG A 149 -8.36 5.90 5.46
N ILE A 150 -8.02 5.64 4.21
CA ILE A 150 -6.73 5.98 3.61
C ILE A 150 -6.99 7.12 2.62
N THR A 151 -6.27 8.23 2.75
CA THR A 151 -6.38 9.39 1.87
C THR A 151 -5.09 9.57 1.08
N VAL A 152 -5.17 9.61 -0.25
CA VAL A 152 -4.03 9.86 -1.14
C VAL A 152 -4.25 11.19 -1.85
N ARG A 153 -3.43 12.18 -1.52
CA ARG A 153 -3.52 13.54 -2.06
C ARG A 153 -2.46 13.82 -3.12
N GLY A 154 -2.77 14.74 -4.03
CA GLY A 154 -1.82 15.19 -5.05
C GLY A 154 -1.72 14.28 -6.26
N MET A 155 -2.69 13.38 -6.46
CA MET A 155 -2.73 12.50 -7.63
C MET A 155 -2.87 13.31 -8.92
N THR A 156 -1.85 13.34 -9.79
CA THR A 156 -1.94 14.05 -11.07
C THR A 156 -2.45 13.14 -12.18
N VAL A 157 -3.19 13.72 -13.12
CA VAL A 157 -3.63 13.07 -14.35
C VAL A 157 -3.22 13.98 -15.50
N ASP A 158 -2.04 13.72 -16.05
CA ASP A 158 -1.28 14.62 -16.92
C ASP A 158 -0.58 13.84 -18.06
N PRO A 159 0.12 14.50 -19.01
CA PRO A 159 0.79 13.80 -20.09
C PRO A 159 1.85 12.78 -19.65
N LYS A 160 2.45 12.94 -18.47
CA LYS A 160 3.47 12.04 -17.92
C LYS A 160 2.85 10.83 -17.24
N SER A 161 1.80 11.01 -16.43
CA SER A 161 1.02 9.86 -15.90
C SER A 161 0.42 9.05 -17.05
N THR A 162 0.01 9.73 -18.12
CA THR A 162 -0.53 9.12 -19.34
C THR A 162 0.55 8.33 -20.09
N ALA A 163 1.74 8.91 -20.28
CA ALA A 163 2.89 8.21 -20.87
C ALA A 163 3.21 6.90 -20.13
N ARG A 164 3.32 6.96 -18.79
CA ARG A 164 3.53 5.76 -17.97
C ARG A 164 2.41 4.73 -18.14
N SER A 165 1.16 5.16 -18.06
CA SER A 165 -0.01 4.26 -18.20
C SER A 165 -0.02 3.53 -19.55
N LEU A 166 0.24 4.25 -20.65
CA LEU A 166 0.24 3.69 -22.01
C LEU A 166 1.43 2.78 -22.28
N LEU A 167 2.64 3.16 -21.83
CA LEU A 167 3.84 2.33 -21.97
C LEU A 167 3.74 1.06 -21.11
N ALA A 168 3.19 1.15 -19.90
CA ALA A 168 2.94 -0.01 -19.06
C ALA A 168 1.96 -1.01 -19.72
N ILE A 169 0.85 -0.52 -20.28
CA ILE A 169 -0.10 -1.35 -21.06
C ILE A 169 0.61 -1.99 -22.27
N ALA A 170 1.36 -1.21 -23.05
CA ALA A 170 2.05 -1.69 -24.25
C ALA A 170 3.12 -2.77 -23.96
N LYS A 171 3.57 -2.87 -22.71
CA LYS A 171 4.59 -3.83 -22.25
C LYS A 171 4.08 -4.84 -21.23
N ASN A 172 2.77 -4.89 -21.00
CA ASN A 172 2.13 -5.78 -20.03
C ASN A 172 2.70 -5.65 -18.60
N VAL A 173 3.16 -4.45 -18.23
CA VAL A 173 3.71 -4.13 -16.90
C VAL A 173 2.57 -3.94 -15.93
N ASN A 174 2.27 -4.98 -15.14
CA ASN A 174 1.19 -4.97 -14.14
C ASN A 174 1.71 -5.38 -12.75
N PRO A 175 2.42 -4.49 -12.03
CA PRO A 175 2.91 -4.78 -10.68
C PRO A 175 1.74 -4.97 -9.71
N ASP A 176 1.79 -6.03 -8.90
CA ASP A 176 0.75 -6.31 -7.89
C ASP A 176 0.93 -5.47 -6.62
N MET A 177 1.22 -4.18 -6.79
CA MET A 177 1.66 -3.29 -5.73
C MET A 177 0.55 -2.32 -5.30
N PRO A 178 0.23 -2.23 -3.99
CA PRO A 178 -0.78 -1.30 -3.52
C PRO A 178 -0.28 0.15 -3.63
N ILE A 179 -1.20 1.06 -3.99
CA ILE A 179 -0.97 2.51 -4.08
C ILE A 179 -0.25 3.06 -2.84
N ILE A 180 -0.64 2.58 -1.65
CA ILE A 180 -0.06 2.91 -0.35
C ILE A 180 0.15 1.62 0.44
N THR A 181 1.29 1.54 1.13
CA THR A 181 1.52 0.62 2.25
C THR A 181 1.44 1.40 3.55
N ILE A 182 0.90 0.76 4.59
CA ILE A 182 0.70 1.35 5.92
C ILE A 182 1.90 1.01 6.79
N SER A 183 2.44 1.98 7.52
CA SER A 183 3.59 1.77 8.42
C SER A 183 3.16 1.37 9.84
N GLY A 184 4.10 0.87 10.65
CA GLY A 184 3.80 0.31 11.98
C GLY A 184 3.24 1.32 12.97
N ASP A 185 3.68 2.57 12.87
CA ASP A 185 3.18 3.72 13.63
C ASP A 185 1.76 4.15 13.22
N GLU A 186 1.31 3.77 12.02
CA GLU A 186 -0.03 4.05 11.49
C GLU A 186 -1.07 2.98 11.85
N GLU A 187 -0.68 1.81 12.41
CA GLU A 187 -1.61 0.68 12.63
C GLU A 187 -2.75 0.97 13.61
N THR A 188 -2.59 1.97 14.49
CA THR A 188 -3.61 2.41 15.46
C THR A 188 -4.42 3.62 14.99
N ALA A 189 -4.05 4.25 13.87
CA ALA A 189 -4.73 5.43 13.36
C ALA A 189 -6.08 5.05 12.72
N GLU A 190 -7.12 5.85 12.94
CA GLU A 190 -8.40 5.68 12.22
C GLU A 190 -8.32 6.23 10.79
N ASN A 191 -7.55 7.29 10.58
CA ASN A 191 -7.41 7.99 9.30
C ASN A 191 -5.92 8.14 8.94
N ILE A 192 -5.52 7.64 7.78
CA ILE A 192 -4.18 7.78 7.22
C ILE A 192 -4.23 8.78 6.06
N ILE A 193 -3.23 9.66 5.97
CA ILE A 193 -3.08 10.62 4.87
C ILE A 193 -1.68 10.45 4.28
N ARG A 194 -1.58 10.23 2.97
CA ARG A 194 -0.32 10.31 2.22
C ARG A 194 -0.45 11.39 1.15
N GLU A 195 0.57 12.24 1.07
CA GLU A 195 0.68 13.26 0.03
C GLU A 195 1.71 12.82 -1.01
N ILE A 196 1.29 12.78 -2.27
CA ILE A 196 2.17 12.61 -3.43
C ILE A 196 2.66 14.01 -3.80
N LYS A 197 3.98 14.24 -3.76
CA LYS A 197 4.54 15.53 -4.15
C LYS A 197 4.59 15.65 -5.67
N THR A 198 4.26 16.83 -6.18
CA THR A 198 4.37 17.13 -7.62
C THR A 198 5.79 16.85 -8.12
N ASN A 199 5.90 16.14 -9.25
CA ASN A 199 7.15 15.70 -9.89
C ASN A 199 7.97 14.62 -9.17
N GLU A 200 7.54 14.15 -8.00
CA GLU A 200 8.10 12.97 -7.34
C GLU A 200 7.42 11.71 -7.91
N ALA A 201 8.21 10.73 -8.34
CA ALA A 201 7.66 9.47 -8.84
C ALA A 201 7.19 8.62 -7.66
N THR A 202 5.96 8.09 -7.73
CA THR A 202 5.53 7.04 -6.79
C THR A 202 6.36 5.77 -7.03
N ARG A 203 6.36 4.83 -6.07
CA ARG A 203 7.00 3.52 -6.26
C ARG A 203 6.50 2.80 -7.51
N PHE A 204 5.20 2.92 -7.80
CA PHE A 204 4.56 2.36 -8.99
C PHE A 204 5.03 3.05 -10.28
N ASP A 205 5.18 4.38 -10.26
CA ASP A 205 5.77 5.13 -11.38
C ASP A 205 7.22 4.69 -11.65
N THR A 206 8.04 4.54 -10.61
CA THR A 206 9.45 4.10 -10.73
C THR A 206 9.55 2.69 -11.28
N ILE A 207 8.65 1.78 -10.87
CA ILE A 207 8.56 0.44 -11.45
C ILE A 207 8.25 0.51 -12.96
N ILE A 208 7.28 1.33 -13.37
CA ILE A 208 7.00 1.52 -14.80
C ILE A 208 8.24 2.08 -15.50
N GLU A 209 8.86 3.14 -14.97
CA GLU A 209 10.06 3.76 -15.53
C GLU A 209 11.19 2.73 -15.72
N ASN A 210 11.44 1.85 -14.73
CA ASN A 210 12.44 0.77 -14.83
C ASN A 210 12.09 -0.27 -15.90
N ASN A 211 10.80 -0.55 -16.14
CA ASN A 211 10.33 -1.50 -17.14
C ASN A 211 10.20 -0.91 -18.56
N VAL A 212 10.36 0.39 -18.77
CA VAL A 212 10.13 1.06 -20.07
C VAL A 212 11.34 1.80 -20.65
N GLY A 213 12.56 1.42 -20.24
CA GLY A 213 13.81 2.04 -20.70
C GLY A 213 14.19 3.32 -19.92
N GLY A 214 13.56 3.56 -18.78
CA GLY A 214 13.89 4.65 -17.86
C GLY A 214 13.01 5.89 -17.98
N ARG A 215 13.20 6.79 -17.01
CA ARG A 215 12.45 8.05 -16.87
C ARG A 215 12.55 8.97 -18.10
N SER A 216 13.69 8.96 -18.80
CA SER A 216 13.90 9.75 -20.03
C SER A 216 12.92 9.37 -21.14
N ILE A 217 12.65 8.07 -21.32
CA ILE A 217 11.66 7.58 -22.30
C ILE A 217 10.26 8.06 -21.96
N VAL A 218 9.89 8.01 -20.68
CA VAL A 218 8.61 8.53 -20.19
C VAL A 218 8.50 10.05 -20.40
N ASP A 219 9.57 10.80 -20.10
CA ASP A 219 9.61 12.25 -20.27
C ASP A 219 9.53 12.64 -21.77
N GLU A 220 10.24 11.95 -22.66
CA GLU A 220 10.16 12.17 -24.12
C GLU A 220 8.82 11.72 -24.71
N PHE A 221 8.24 10.59 -24.27
CA PHE A 221 6.92 10.16 -24.71
C PHE A 221 5.80 11.11 -24.25
N SER A 222 5.94 11.69 -23.04
CA SER A 222 4.95 12.64 -22.50
C SER A 222 4.78 13.89 -23.37
N LYS A 223 5.81 14.28 -24.14
CA LYS A 223 5.75 15.36 -25.13
C LYS A 223 4.81 15.06 -26.30
N ALA A 224 4.80 13.81 -26.78
CA ALA A 224 3.90 13.39 -27.84
C ALA A 224 2.45 13.37 -27.33
N VAL A 225 2.22 12.85 -26.12
CA VAL A 225 0.92 12.91 -25.44
C VAL A 225 0.46 14.36 -25.29
N GLN A 226 1.30 15.25 -24.75
CA GLN A 226 0.95 16.66 -24.56
C GLN A 226 0.59 17.33 -25.89
N THR A 227 1.33 17.05 -26.96
CA THR A 227 1.07 17.60 -28.29
C THR A 227 -0.30 17.18 -28.81
N VAL A 228 -0.59 15.87 -28.81
CA VAL A 228 -1.88 15.33 -29.26
C VAL A 228 -3.03 15.87 -28.40
N THR A 229 -2.88 15.85 -27.07
CA THR A 229 -3.90 16.36 -26.15
C THR A 229 -4.12 17.87 -26.30
N THR A 230 -3.10 18.68 -26.57
CA THR A 230 -3.25 20.13 -26.80
C THR A 230 -4.10 20.39 -28.05
N ILE A 231 -3.84 19.70 -29.16
CA ILE A 231 -4.61 19.87 -30.41
C ILE A 231 -6.05 19.40 -30.24
N LEU A 232 -6.28 18.24 -29.61
CA LEU A 232 -7.63 17.71 -29.41
C LEU A 232 -8.44 18.51 -28.37
N ALA A 233 -7.81 18.99 -27.30
CA ALA A 233 -8.47 19.82 -26.30
C ALA A 233 -8.76 21.25 -26.81
N SER A 234 -7.98 21.76 -27.77
CA SER A 234 -8.12 23.13 -28.28
C SER A 234 -9.53 23.41 -28.83
N PRO A 235 -10.17 24.53 -28.43
CA PRO A 235 -11.44 24.97 -29.01
C PRO A 235 -11.28 25.63 -30.39
N ALA A 236 -10.04 25.92 -30.81
CA ALA A 236 -9.75 26.54 -32.11
C ALA A 236 -9.69 25.53 -33.27
N ILE A 237 -9.71 24.23 -32.97
CA ILE A 237 -9.73 23.14 -33.96
C ILE A 237 -11.16 22.65 -34.13
N SER A 238 -11.64 22.54 -35.38
CA SER A 238 -12.99 22.07 -35.68
C SER A 238 -13.18 20.59 -35.36
N ALA A 239 -14.43 20.19 -35.11
CA ALA A 239 -14.78 18.80 -34.83
C ALA A 239 -14.35 17.85 -35.97
N ASP A 240 -14.45 18.27 -37.22
CA ASP A 240 -14.05 17.46 -38.39
C ASP A 240 -12.56 17.15 -38.39
N VAL A 241 -11.70 18.16 -38.15
CA VAL A 241 -10.24 17.97 -38.07
C VAL A 241 -9.86 17.13 -36.86
N LYS A 242 -10.56 17.29 -35.72
CA LYS A 242 -10.40 16.37 -34.59
C LYS A 242 -10.81 14.95 -34.94
N ASN A 243 -11.87 14.76 -35.72
CA ASN A 243 -12.34 13.45 -36.16
C ASN A 243 -11.36 12.77 -37.12
N GLU A 244 -10.69 13.51 -38.00
CA GLU A 244 -9.58 13.00 -38.83
C GLU A 244 -8.40 12.53 -37.96
N LEU A 245 -7.94 13.36 -37.01
CA LEU A 245 -6.88 12.98 -36.07
C LEU A 245 -7.29 11.80 -35.17
N ASN A 246 -8.56 11.77 -34.72
CA ASN A 246 -9.12 10.71 -33.88
C ASN A 246 -9.25 9.35 -34.59
N GLN A 247 -9.27 9.31 -35.94
CA GLN A 247 -9.23 8.03 -36.67
C GLN A 247 -7.92 7.29 -36.43
N ALA A 248 -6.81 8.00 -36.23
CA ALA A 248 -5.52 7.41 -35.90
C ALA A 248 -5.43 6.91 -34.44
N LEU A 249 -6.26 7.44 -33.53
CA LEU A 249 -6.30 7.07 -32.11
C LEU A 249 -7.13 5.82 -31.79
N GLY A 250 -8.03 5.40 -32.68
CA GLY A 250 -9.01 4.35 -32.36
C GLY A 250 -9.94 4.77 -31.20
N ASN A 251 -10.56 3.80 -30.52
CA ASN A 251 -11.50 4.08 -29.42
C ASN A 251 -10.84 4.07 -28.03
N SER A 252 -9.79 3.27 -27.86
CA SER A 252 -8.93 3.27 -26.67
C SER A 252 -7.50 3.49 -27.15
N PRO A 253 -6.95 4.71 -27.01
CA PRO A 253 -5.58 5.01 -27.42
C PRO A 253 -4.57 4.11 -26.72
N ASP A 254 -3.62 3.61 -27.49
CA ASP A 254 -2.43 2.89 -27.05
C ASP A 254 -1.16 3.72 -27.34
N ALA A 255 0.01 3.22 -26.94
CA ALA A 255 1.26 3.95 -27.15
C ALA A 255 1.63 4.15 -28.64
N SER A 256 1.23 3.25 -29.53
CA SER A 256 1.54 3.33 -30.97
C SER A 256 0.64 4.32 -31.71
N THR A 257 -0.64 4.32 -31.37
CA THR A 257 -1.68 5.21 -31.94
C THR A 257 -1.49 6.65 -31.49
N ILE A 258 -1.03 6.89 -30.26
CA ILE A 258 -0.62 8.23 -29.80
C ILE A 258 0.56 8.77 -30.63
N LEU A 259 1.61 7.97 -30.85
CA LEU A 259 2.73 8.39 -31.72
C LEU A 259 2.31 8.57 -33.18
N GLY A 260 1.45 7.71 -33.71
CA GLY A 260 0.89 7.88 -35.06
C GLY A 260 0.10 9.19 -35.19
N SER A 261 -0.68 9.53 -34.17
CA SER A 261 -1.46 10.77 -34.11
C SER A 261 -0.57 12.01 -33.90
N TYR A 262 0.53 11.87 -33.17
CA TYR A 262 1.57 12.89 -33.06
C TYR A 262 2.21 13.19 -34.43
N VAL A 263 2.61 12.14 -35.18
CA VAL A 263 3.12 12.30 -36.55
C VAL A 263 2.05 12.88 -37.49
N ALA A 264 0.77 12.54 -37.33
CA ALA A 264 -0.33 13.14 -38.09
C ALA A 264 -0.51 14.64 -37.78
N VAL A 265 -0.40 15.05 -36.51
CA VAL A 265 -0.38 16.48 -36.11
C VAL A 265 0.79 17.21 -36.75
N LEU A 266 2.00 16.63 -36.74
CA LEU A 266 3.20 17.25 -37.34
C LEU A 266 3.10 17.41 -38.87
N ASN A 267 2.33 16.57 -39.54
CA ASN A 267 2.08 16.63 -40.99
C ASN A 267 0.76 17.33 -41.37
N SER A 268 0.07 17.96 -40.40
CA SER A 268 -1.23 18.57 -40.70
C SER A 268 -1.07 19.83 -41.57
N GLU A 269 -1.73 19.86 -42.72
CA GLU A 269 -1.83 21.04 -43.59
C GLU A 269 -2.90 22.04 -43.11
N ASN A 270 -3.60 21.74 -42.00
CA ASN A 270 -4.66 22.61 -41.49
C ASN A 270 -4.08 23.83 -40.76
N ASN A 271 -4.44 25.03 -41.22
CA ASN A 271 -3.95 26.30 -40.68
C ASN A 271 -4.23 26.51 -39.18
N ASP A 272 -5.34 25.98 -38.65
CA ASP A 272 -5.66 26.09 -37.23
C ASP A 272 -4.79 25.17 -36.38
N VAL A 273 -4.53 23.93 -36.85
CA VAL A 273 -3.59 23.00 -36.20
C VAL A 273 -2.18 23.60 -36.21
N ILE A 274 -1.70 24.09 -37.35
CA ILE A 274 -0.40 24.74 -37.49
C ILE A 274 -0.30 25.96 -36.55
N ARG A 275 -1.36 26.78 -36.44
CA ARG A 275 -1.39 27.94 -35.55
C ARG A 275 -1.28 27.52 -34.08
N VAL A 276 -2.17 26.65 -33.61
CA VAL A 276 -2.19 26.18 -32.21
C VAL A 276 -0.87 25.50 -31.84
N PHE A 277 -0.30 24.71 -32.74
CA PHE A 277 0.99 24.04 -32.55
C PHE A 277 2.13 25.04 -32.31
N ASN A 278 2.22 26.08 -33.13
CA ASN A 278 3.27 27.09 -33.03
C ASN A 278 3.06 28.03 -31.84
N GLU A 279 1.82 28.49 -31.60
CA GLU A 279 1.48 29.36 -30.46
C GLU A 279 1.72 28.67 -29.11
N SER A 280 1.48 27.36 -29.04
CA SER A 280 1.72 26.55 -27.83
C SER A 280 3.17 26.05 -27.70
N ASN A 281 4.05 26.39 -28.66
CA ASN A 281 5.45 25.97 -28.73
C ASN A 281 5.64 24.43 -28.59
N LEU A 282 4.83 23.66 -29.32
CA LEU A 282 4.82 22.19 -29.19
C LEU A 282 6.08 21.55 -29.81
N PRO A 283 6.57 20.44 -29.22
CA PRO A 283 7.77 19.76 -29.68
C PRO A 283 7.59 19.12 -31.06
N ARG A 284 8.54 19.35 -31.96
CA ARG A 284 8.54 18.81 -33.35
C ARG A 284 9.20 17.44 -33.51
N SER A 285 9.87 16.95 -32.47
CA SER A 285 10.38 15.59 -32.40
C SER A 285 10.37 15.08 -30.96
N VAL A 286 10.32 13.76 -30.81
CA VAL A 286 10.56 13.05 -29.54
C VAL A 286 11.63 11.98 -29.73
N GLN A 287 12.52 11.82 -28.75
CA GLN A 287 13.59 10.82 -28.80
C GLN A 287 13.19 9.60 -27.95
N LEU A 288 13.05 8.43 -28.58
CA LEU A 288 12.72 7.18 -27.88
C LEU A 288 13.85 6.19 -28.13
N SER A 289 14.70 6.02 -27.10
CA SER A 289 15.99 5.32 -27.17
C SER A 289 16.84 5.85 -28.34
N GLU A 290 17.25 5.03 -29.30
CA GLU A 290 18.02 5.51 -30.47
C GLU A 290 17.15 6.14 -31.58
N THR A 291 15.81 6.04 -31.49
CA THR A 291 14.90 6.44 -32.57
C THR A 291 14.33 7.85 -32.36
N VAL A 292 14.50 8.73 -33.35
CA VAL A 292 13.76 9.99 -33.46
C VAL A 292 12.39 9.72 -34.06
N ILE A 293 11.32 10.19 -33.41
CA ILE A 293 9.99 10.30 -34.02
C ILE A 293 9.73 11.77 -34.37
N ASP A 294 9.57 12.06 -35.67
CA ASP A 294 9.25 13.36 -36.24
C ASP A 294 8.28 13.23 -37.43
N ALA A 295 7.99 14.32 -38.14
CA ALA A 295 7.06 14.36 -39.28
C ALA A 295 7.38 13.31 -40.38
N ARG A 296 8.63 12.89 -40.53
CA ARG A 296 9.09 11.95 -41.56
C ARG A 296 8.98 10.49 -41.13
N SER A 297 8.63 10.22 -39.87
CA SER A 297 8.57 8.86 -39.33
C SER A 297 7.43 8.05 -39.94
N SER A 298 7.74 6.89 -40.50
CA SER A 298 6.73 5.99 -41.05
C SER A 298 5.95 5.24 -39.95
N ASN A 299 4.76 4.73 -40.27
CA ASN A 299 4.00 3.85 -39.39
C ASN A 299 4.79 2.61 -38.91
N ASN A 300 5.73 2.12 -39.74
CA ASN A 300 6.62 1.02 -39.37
C ASN A 300 7.67 1.46 -38.34
N ALA A 301 8.22 2.68 -38.47
CA ALA A 301 9.11 3.25 -37.45
C ALA A 301 8.36 3.51 -36.14
N VAL A 302 7.11 4.00 -36.19
CA VAL A 302 6.27 4.21 -35.00
C VAL A 302 5.95 2.91 -34.26
N ARG A 303 5.57 1.83 -34.98
CA ARG A 303 5.32 0.52 -34.35
C ARG A 303 6.61 -0.13 -33.88
N GLY A 304 7.66 -0.05 -34.70
CA GLY A 304 8.99 -0.57 -34.40
C GLY A 304 9.59 0.09 -33.16
N VAL A 305 9.43 1.41 -32.97
CA VAL A 305 9.94 2.08 -31.78
C VAL A 305 9.21 1.60 -30.52
N ILE A 306 7.88 1.49 -30.49
CA ILE A 306 7.20 0.97 -29.28
C ILE A 306 7.61 -0.47 -28.95
N GLN A 307 7.83 -1.30 -29.97
CA GLN A 307 8.33 -2.66 -29.77
C GLN A 307 9.80 -2.66 -29.28
N ASN A 308 10.67 -1.85 -29.87
CA ASN A 308 12.13 -1.91 -29.72
C ASN A 308 12.75 -0.81 -28.81
N THR A 309 11.97 0.10 -28.21
CA THR A 309 12.48 1.14 -27.27
C THR A 309 13.14 0.52 -26.02
N ILE A 310 12.95 -0.79 -25.81
CA ILE A 310 13.35 -1.52 -24.62
C ILE A 310 14.22 -2.69 -25.07
N ASP A 311 15.53 -2.47 -25.06
CA ASP A 311 16.54 -3.51 -25.32
C ASP A 311 16.76 -4.44 -24.10
N GLU A 312 16.33 -4.03 -22.90
CA GLU A 312 16.38 -4.89 -21.72
C GLU A 312 15.14 -5.81 -21.68
N PRO A 313 15.30 -7.14 -21.57
CA PRO A 313 14.18 -8.03 -21.32
C PRO A 313 13.55 -7.66 -19.97
N ILE A 314 12.21 -7.62 -19.92
CA ILE A 314 11.46 -7.40 -18.68
C ILE A 314 11.91 -8.44 -17.66
N ASP A 315 12.48 -8.00 -16.55
CA ASP A 315 12.77 -8.90 -15.45
C ASP A 315 11.45 -9.38 -14.85
N THR A 316 11.32 -10.69 -14.76
CA THR A 316 10.14 -11.38 -14.23
C THR A 316 10.51 -12.29 -13.06
N THR A 317 11.75 -12.20 -12.59
CA THR A 317 12.31 -13.00 -11.51
C THR A 317 11.88 -12.38 -10.17
N PRO A 318 11.13 -13.08 -9.30
CA PRO A 318 10.78 -12.52 -8.01
C PRO A 318 11.95 -12.56 -7.03
N PRO A 319 12.13 -11.52 -6.19
CA PRO A 319 13.19 -11.48 -5.19
C PRO A 319 12.98 -12.56 -4.12
N ALA A 320 14.06 -13.15 -3.64
CA ALA A 320 14.08 -14.11 -2.55
C ALA A 320 14.71 -13.52 -1.29
N ILE A 321 14.28 -13.98 -0.12
CA ILE A 321 15.00 -13.73 1.14
C ILE A 321 16.03 -14.86 1.33
N GLU A 322 17.30 -14.53 1.12
CA GLU A 322 18.42 -15.48 1.22
C GLU A 322 18.94 -15.67 2.64
N PHE A 323 18.75 -14.65 3.48
CA PHE A 323 19.15 -14.65 4.88
C PHE A 323 18.04 -14.04 5.74
N ALA A 324 17.74 -14.68 6.86
CA ALA A 324 16.89 -14.17 7.93
C ALA A 324 17.39 -14.70 9.28
N SER A 325 17.63 -13.79 10.23
CA SER A 325 18.11 -14.11 11.60
C SER A 325 17.33 -13.28 12.62
N ILE A 326 17.15 -13.80 13.84
CA ILE A 326 16.44 -13.13 14.94
C ILE A 326 17.31 -13.03 16.20
N SER A 327 17.35 -11.83 16.80
CA SER A 327 18.16 -11.55 18.00
C SER A 327 17.50 -10.52 18.93
N PRO A 328 17.79 -10.52 20.25
CA PRO A 328 18.56 -11.53 21.00
C PRO A 328 17.79 -12.85 21.14
N SER A 329 18.47 -13.91 21.59
CA SER A 329 17.86 -15.24 21.78
C SER A 329 16.84 -15.31 22.93
N ALA A 330 16.89 -14.36 23.86
CA ALA A 330 15.90 -14.14 24.90
C ALA A 330 15.71 -12.63 25.10
N VAL A 331 14.47 -12.17 25.24
CA VAL A 331 14.10 -10.74 25.30
C VAL A 331 12.99 -10.51 26.34
N LYS A 332 13.05 -9.43 27.11
CA LYS A 332 12.05 -9.08 28.13
C LYS A 332 11.02 -8.09 27.62
N ALA A 333 9.89 -7.97 28.31
CA ALA A 333 8.95 -6.87 28.07
C ALA A 333 9.66 -5.51 28.26
N GLY A 334 9.42 -4.58 27.33
CA GLY A 334 10.14 -3.29 27.25
C GLY A 334 11.47 -3.33 26.49
N GLU A 335 12.03 -4.51 26.20
CA GLU A 335 13.21 -4.66 25.34
C GLU A 335 12.80 -4.87 23.87
N SER A 336 13.74 -4.63 22.96
CA SER A 336 13.52 -4.79 21.51
C SER A 336 14.13 -6.07 20.96
N VAL A 337 13.35 -6.76 20.14
CA VAL A 337 13.80 -7.87 19.29
C VAL A 337 14.02 -7.35 17.86
N PHE A 338 15.00 -7.93 17.18
CA PHE A 338 15.43 -7.57 15.84
C PHE A 338 15.37 -8.76 14.90
N VAL A 339 14.88 -8.52 13.67
CA VAL A 339 15.02 -9.45 12.56
C VAL A 339 15.96 -8.81 11.53
N GLU A 340 17.09 -9.46 11.27
CA GLU A 340 18.03 -9.06 10.22
C GLU A 340 17.78 -9.94 8.99
N LEU A 341 17.68 -9.33 7.81
CA LEU A 341 17.35 -10.05 6.58
C LEU A 341 18.16 -9.54 5.37
N ARG A 342 18.42 -10.42 4.40
CA ARG A 342 19.05 -10.09 3.12
C ARG A 342 18.22 -10.64 1.95
N ALA A 343 17.89 -9.77 1.01
CA ALA A 343 17.29 -10.14 -0.26
C ALA A 343 18.35 -10.59 -1.29
N SER A 344 17.94 -11.35 -2.30
CA SER A 344 18.78 -11.74 -3.46
C SER A 344 19.18 -10.54 -4.33
N GLU A 345 18.43 -9.44 -4.25
CA GLU A 345 18.55 -8.29 -5.14
C GLU A 345 17.97 -7.00 -4.49
N PRO A 346 18.23 -5.81 -5.07
CA PRO A 346 17.73 -4.54 -4.52
C PRO A 346 16.20 -4.41 -4.59
N LEU A 347 15.59 -4.04 -3.47
CA LEU A 347 14.15 -3.86 -3.35
C LEU A 347 13.71 -2.43 -3.68
N ILE A 348 12.54 -2.25 -4.30
CA ILE A 348 11.98 -0.91 -4.61
C ILE A 348 11.54 -0.13 -3.36
N SER A 349 11.26 -0.84 -2.27
CA SER A 349 10.99 -0.24 -0.96
C SER A 349 11.31 -1.21 0.16
N LEU A 350 11.36 -0.68 1.39
CA LEU A 350 11.46 -1.49 2.61
C LEU A 350 10.37 -2.58 2.61
N PRO A 351 10.71 -3.85 2.91
CA PRO A 351 9.73 -4.91 3.02
C PRO A 351 8.85 -4.70 4.26
N LEU A 352 7.63 -5.23 4.24
CA LEU A 352 6.78 -5.26 5.44
C LEU A 352 7.28 -6.40 6.33
N VAL A 353 7.70 -6.10 7.55
CA VAL A 353 8.02 -7.14 8.54
C VAL A 353 7.05 -7.05 9.69
N ARG A 354 6.37 -8.15 10.00
CA ARG A 354 5.56 -8.29 11.21
C ARG A 354 6.30 -9.18 12.19
N ILE A 355 6.42 -8.74 13.44
CA ILE A 355 6.97 -9.52 14.56
C ILE A 355 5.86 -9.65 15.60
N LEU A 356 5.63 -10.85 16.16
CA LEU A 356 4.49 -11.13 17.05
C LEU A 356 3.13 -10.67 16.46
N GLY A 357 2.99 -10.71 15.13
CA GLY A 357 1.84 -10.23 14.37
C GLY A 357 1.74 -8.70 14.16
N ARG A 358 2.48 -7.91 14.94
CA ARG A 358 2.51 -6.43 14.91
C ARG A 358 3.52 -5.94 13.87
N THR A 359 3.25 -4.84 13.16
CA THR A 359 4.23 -4.31 12.19
C THR A 359 5.46 -3.76 12.91
N ALA A 360 6.64 -4.23 12.51
CA ALA A 360 7.93 -3.80 13.03
C ALA A 360 8.45 -2.57 12.26
N ALA A 361 9.27 -1.75 12.92
CA ALA A 361 9.97 -0.66 12.26
C ALA A 361 11.14 -1.22 11.45
N VAL A 362 11.14 -1.02 10.13
CA VAL A 362 12.17 -1.55 9.23
C VAL A 362 13.10 -0.42 8.78
N THR A 363 14.40 -0.67 8.81
CA THR A 363 15.43 0.22 8.25
C THR A 363 16.30 -0.53 7.25
N ALA A 364 16.69 0.14 6.17
CA ALA A 364 17.70 -0.37 5.25
C ALA A 364 19.10 -0.20 5.88
N VAL A 365 19.91 -1.26 5.84
CA VAL A 365 21.33 -1.24 6.20
C VAL A 365 22.17 -0.99 4.96
N ASN A 366 21.76 -1.57 3.82
CA ASN A 366 22.23 -1.29 2.47
C ASN A 366 21.10 -1.68 1.48
N GLU A 367 21.36 -1.70 0.17
CA GLU A 367 20.36 -2.00 -0.87
C GLU A 367 19.79 -3.44 -0.80
N LEU A 368 20.54 -4.38 -0.22
CA LEU A 368 20.16 -5.80 -0.10
C LEU A 368 19.77 -6.20 1.33
N SER A 369 20.27 -5.49 2.35
CA SER A 369 20.13 -5.87 3.77
C SER A 369 19.27 -4.90 4.55
N PHE A 370 18.35 -5.44 5.35
CA PHE A 370 17.39 -4.69 6.15
C PHE A 370 17.36 -5.21 7.59
N ARG A 371 17.01 -4.33 8.52
CA ARG A 371 16.82 -4.67 9.93
C ARG A 371 15.44 -4.19 10.38
N ALA A 372 14.61 -5.12 10.82
CA ALA A 372 13.35 -4.84 11.49
C ALA A 372 13.54 -4.84 13.01
N ALA A 373 12.81 -3.98 13.72
CA ALA A 373 12.82 -3.88 15.17
C ALA A 373 11.40 -3.77 15.74
N LEU A 374 11.13 -4.48 16.84
CA LEU A 374 9.88 -4.38 17.61
C LEU A 374 10.17 -4.45 19.10
N THR A 375 9.54 -3.59 19.90
CA THR A 375 9.55 -3.69 21.36
C THR A 375 8.50 -4.69 21.86
N VAL A 376 8.91 -5.59 22.74
CA VAL A 376 8.07 -6.64 23.32
C VAL A 376 7.15 -6.04 24.40
N ASN A 377 5.87 -6.39 24.36
CA ASN A 377 4.88 -5.92 25.32
C ASN A 377 4.73 -6.93 26.48
N GLU A 378 4.23 -6.49 27.64
CA GLU A 378 3.95 -7.38 28.79
C GLU A 378 2.91 -8.47 28.48
N THR A 379 2.02 -8.19 27.53
CA THR A 379 0.98 -9.12 27.04
C THR A 379 1.53 -10.24 26.16
N ASP A 380 2.76 -10.12 25.66
CA ASP A 380 3.32 -11.10 24.73
C ASP A 380 3.77 -12.34 25.53
N THR A 381 3.30 -13.53 25.13
CA THR A 381 3.44 -14.77 25.92
C THR A 381 4.29 -15.86 25.28
N ASP A 382 4.59 -15.72 23.99
CA ASP A 382 4.94 -16.85 23.13
C ASP A 382 6.42 -16.80 22.66
N ARG A 383 6.81 -17.78 21.84
CA ARG A 383 8.04 -17.66 21.04
C ARG A 383 7.89 -16.48 20.09
N VAL A 384 8.96 -15.72 19.87
CA VAL A 384 8.91 -14.59 18.94
C VAL A 384 8.78 -15.13 17.52
N SER A 385 7.60 -14.95 16.94
CA SER A 385 7.30 -15.23 15.53
C SER A 385 7.55 -13.98 14.68
N PHE A 386 7.88 -14.17 13.41
CA PHE A 386 7.90 -13.09 12.44
C PHE A 386 7.44 -13.57 11.07
N ILE A 387 7.06 -12.61 10.21
CA ILE A 387 6.86 -12.82 8.79
C ILE A 387 7.33 -11.58 8.03
N ILE A 388 8.06 -11.82 6.93
CA ILE A 388 8.49 -10.83 5.95
C ILE A 388 7.53 -10.95 4.77
N GLU A 389 6.90 -9.84 4.38
CA GLU A 389 5.85 -9.70 3.38
C GLU A 389 6.14 -8.48 2.49
N GLU A 390 5.34 -8.27 1.43
CA GLU A 390 5.48 -7.12 0.53
C GLU A 390 6.93 -6.88 0.03
N VAL A 391 7.64 -7.97 -0.26
CA VAL A 391 8.98 -7.95 -0.86
C VAL A 391 8.82 -7.72 -2.36
N TYR A 392 9.27 -6.57 -2.87
CA TYR A 392 9.21 -6.21 -4.28
C TYR A 392 10.58 -5.76 -4.77
N ASP A 393 11.04 -6.32 -5.90
CA ASP A 393 12.25 -5.87 -6.59
C ASP A 393 12.02 -4.49 -7.23
N LYS A 394 13.06 -3.95 -7.87
CA LYS A 394 12.98 -2.69 -8.63
C LYS A 394 12.06 -2.75 -9.88
N TYR A 395 11.64 -3.93 -10.33
CA TYR A 395 10.79 -4.14 -11.52
C TYR A 395 9.32 -4.47 -11.17
N GLY A 396 8.98 -4.59 -9.89
CA GLY A 396 7.63 -4.86 -9.39
C GLY A 396 7.28 -6.33 -9.21
N ASN A 397 8.23 -7.26 -9.35
CA ASN A 397 8.00 -8.68 -9.09
C ASN A 397 7.88 -8.92 -7.58
N LYS A 398 6.84 -9.67 -7.17
CA LYS A 398 6.54 -9.92 -5.76
C LYS A 398 7.21 -11.20 -5.27
N GLY A 399 8.17 -11.05 -4.37
CA GLY A 399 8.82 -12.16 -3.67
C GLY A 399 7.88 -12.93 -2.75
N ALA A 400 8.25 -14.16 -2.43
CA ALA A 400 7.48 -15.01 -1.52
C ALA A 400 7.60 -14.53 -0.05
N ASN A 401 6.51 -14.65 0.71
CA ASN A 401 6.52 -14.39 2.15
C ASN A 401 7.52 -15.33 2.87
N HIS A 402 8.28 -14.81 3.84
CA HIS A 402 9.31 -15.56 4.55
C HIS A 402 9.11 -15.48 6.08
N ALA A 403 8.93 -16.61 6.76
CA ALA A 403 8.50 -16.68 8.17
C ALA A 403 9.39 -17.57 9.06
N SER A 404 10.62 -17.84 8.62
CA SER A 404 11.59 -18.72 9.27
C SER A 404 12.98 -18.09 9.28
N THR A 405 13.85 -18.49 10.20
CA THR A 405 15.26 -18.11 10.17
C THR A 405 16.06 -19.05 9.28
N THR A 406 17.04 -18.52 8.54
CA THR A 406 17.94 -19.29 7.67
C THR A 406 19.15 -19.85 8.42
N ASP A 407 19.50 -19.22 9.54
CA ASP A 407 20.65 -19.59 10.40
C ASP A 407 20.27 -20.47 11.61
N GLY A 408 18.99 -20.79 11.77
CA GLY A 408 18.46 -21.54 12.91
C GLY A 408 18.35 -20.74 14.21
N SER A 409 18.55 -19.41 14.19
CA SER A 409 18.32 -18.55 15.34
C SER A 409 16.85 -18.56 15.77
N ALA A 410 16.62 -18.29 17.06
CA ALA A 410 15.29 -18.20 17.64
C ALA A 410 15.31 -17.28 18.86
N SER A 411 14.23 -16.53 19.06
CA SER A 411 14.04 -15.67 20.22
C SER A 411 12.84 -16.12 21.07
N ILE A 412 12.99 -16.07 22.38
CA ILE A 412 11.93 -16.35 23.37
C ILE A 412 11.71 -15.13 24.27
N ILE A 413 10.49 -14.97 24.77
CA ILE A 413 10.18 -13.93 25.74
C ILE A 413 10.59 -14.42 27.14
N ASP A 414 11.61 -13.79 27.74
CA ASP A 414 12.08 -14.12 29.09
C ASP A 414 11.18 -13.46 30.13
N LYS A 415 10.42 -14.30 30.86
CA LYS A 415 9.57 -13.88 31.98
C LYS A 415 10.26 -13.97 33.34
N ASN A 416 11.56 -14.21 33.40
CA ASN A 416 12.30 -14.18 34.67
C ASN A 416 12.38 -12.74 35.22
N THR A 417 11.48 -12.44 36.15
CA THR A 417 11.52 -11.28 37.03
C THR A 417 12.84 -11.27 37.81
N ALA A 418 13.54 -10.14 37.84
CA ALA A 418 14.71 -9.99 38.71
C ALA A 418 14.26 -9.93 40.17
N VAL A 419 14.62 -10.95 40.98
CA VAL A 419 14.21 -11.02 42.39
C VAL A 419 15.30 -10.38 43.26
N MET A 420 14.92 -9.44 44.12
CA MET A 420 15.83 -8.74 45.02
C MET A 420 16.11 -9.54 46.28
N ALA A 421 17.38 -9.55 46.70
CA ALA A 421 17.83 -10.27 47.89
C ALA A 421 17.20 -9.70 49.17
N PRO A 422 16.93 -10.52 50.20
CA PRO A 422 16.40 -10.02 51.46
C PRO A 422 17.40 -9.09 52.17
N GLU A 423 16.99 -7.89 52.53
CA GLU A 423 17.69 -7.05 53.50
C GLU A 423 17.57 -7.67 54.88
N ILE A 424 18.70 -7.85 55.57
CA ILE A 424 18.78 -8.34 56.94
C ILE A 424 18.89 -7.11 57.86
N SER A 425 17.95 -6.91 58.77
CA SER A 425 17.86 -5.67 59.55
C SER A 425 18.93 -5.47 60.62
N ILE A 426 19.65 -6.53 60.98
CA ILE A 426 20.79 -6.49 61.91
C ILE A 426 21.99 -7.11 61.18
N PRO A 427 23.13 -6.40 61.06
CA PRO A 427 24.33 -6.93 60.41
C PRO A 427 24.95 -8.09 61.22
N GLY A 428 25.87 -8.84 60.60
CA GLY A 428 26.68 -9.82 61.31
C GLY A 428 27.58 -9.19 62.39
N GLY A 429 27.89 -9.95 63.44
CA GLY A 429 28.68 -9.48 64.57
C GLY A 429 28.43 -10.22 65.89
N ASN A 430 29.21 -9.87 66.90
CA ASN A 430 29.07 -10.40 68.27
C ASN A 430 27.99 -9.62 69.04
N TYR A 431 27.10 -10.35 69.70
CA TYR A 431 26.02 -9.80 70.52
C TYR A 431 25.97 -10.49 71.89
N ASP A 432 26.01 -9.71 72.97
CA ASP A 432 25.99 -10.22 74.35
C ASP A 432 24.58 -10.60 74.85
N SER A 433 23.56 -10.41 74.01
CA SER A 433 22.16 -10.71 74.30
C SER A 433 21.43 -11.26 73.07
N THR A 434 20.26 -11.87 73.29
CA THR A 434 19.43 -12.42 72.21
C THR A 434 18.91 -11.29 71.30
N ILE A 435 19.15 -11.41 69.99
CA ILE A 435 18.69 -10.43 68.99
C ILE A 435 17.46 -10.93 68.22
N SER A 436 16.67 -9.99 67.70
CA SER A 436 15.51 -10.25 66.84
C SER A 436 15.75 -9.65 65.46
N VAL A 437 16.00 -10.50 64.48
CA VAL A 437 16.35 -10.12 63.10
C VAL A 437 15.11 -10.16 62.23
N THR A 438 14.90 -9.13 61.41
CA THR A 438 13.82 -9.09 60.41
C THR A 438 14.39 -9.13 59.01
N LEU A 439 13.65 -9.77 58.10
CA LEU A 439 13.93 -9.81 56.67
C LEU A 439 12.92 -8.94 55.92
N LYS A 440 13.40 -8.19 54.93
CA LYS A 440 12.57 -7.39 54.01
C LYS A 440 13.08 -7.56 52.59
N THR A 441 12.19 -7.59 51.59
CA THR A 441 12.57 -7.45 50.18
C THR A 441 11.69 -6.40 49.52
N ALA A 442 12.21 -5.77 48.47
CA ALA A 442 11.46 -4.88 47.59
C ALA A 442 10.76 -5.63 46.45
N SER A 443 10.99 -6.95 46.30
CA SER A 443 10.23 -7.78 45.36
C SER A 443 8.87 -8.16 45.95
N GLU A 444 7.81 -7.55 45.43
CA GLU A 444 6.43 -7.91 45.76
C GLU A 444 6.14 -9.40 45.48
N ASN A 445 5.30 -10.01 46.31
CA ASN A 445 4.90 -11.42 46.24
C ASN A 445 6.04 -12.46 46.34
N ALA A 446 7.26 -12.05 46.69
CA ALA A 446 8.37 -12.97 46.90
C ALA A 446 8.27 -13.75 48.22
N ILE A 447 8.51 -15.06 48.15
CA ILE A 447 8.66 -15.91 49.33
C ILE A 447 10.11 -15.80 49.81
N MET A 448 10.32 -15.23 51.00
CA MET A 448 11.64 -15.21 51.62
C MET A 448 11.89 -16.51 52.40
N LYS A 449 13.05 -17.14 52.19
CA LYS A 449 13.52 -18.32 52.93
C LYS A 449 14.88 -18.06 53.56
N TYR A 450 15.14 -18.69 54.70
CA TYR A 450 16.40 -18.55 55.42
C TYR A 450 16.89 -19.84 56.09
N THR A 451 18.17 -19.86 56.44
CA THR A 451 18.88 -20.90 57.19
C THR A 451 19.70 -20.25 58.31
N LEU A 452 20.01 -20.99 59.38
CA LEU A 452 20.79 -20.52 60.55
C LEU A 452 22.07 -21.32 60.81
N ASP A 453 22.30 -22.36 60.01
CA ASP A 453 23.47 -23.25 60.05
C ASP A 453 24.51 -22.89 58.97
N GLY A 454 24.25 -21.85 58.18
CA GLY A 454 25.09 -21.45 57.05
C GLY A 454 24.91 -22.29 55.79
N SER A 455 23.99 -23.25 55.75
CA SER A 455 23.60 -23.95 54.52
C SER A 455 22.93 -22.98 53.53
N LEU A 456 22.93 -23.28 52.23
CA LEU A 456 22.35 -22.39 51.22
C LEU A 456 20.81 -22.55 51.18
N PRO A 457 20.00 -21.51 51.44
CA PRO A 457 18.55 -21.61 51.30
C PRO A 457 18.16 -21.77 49.83
N SER A 458 17.12 -22.56 49.56
CA SER A 458 16.63 -22.87 48.21
C SER A 458 15.11 -23.11 48.21
N ALA A 459 14.53 -23.53 47.08
CA ALA A 459 13.11 -23.92 47.05
C ALA A 459 12.81 -25.05 48.06
N ASP A 460 13.73 -26.00 48.22
CA ASP A 460 13.55 -27.18 49.06
C ASP A 460 14.31 -27.11 50.40
N ASN A 461 15.30 -26.21 50.55
CA ASN A 461 16.09 -26.03 51.78
C ASN A 461 15.79 -24.70 52.49
N GLY A 462 15.70 -24.74 53.83
CA GLY A 462 15.49 -23.56 54.68
C GLY A 462 14.03 -23.23 55.01
N THR A 463 13.87 -22.44 56.07
CA THR A 463 12.59 -22.05 56.68
C THR A 463 12.01 -20.83 55.99
N VAL A 464 10.69 -20.82 55.74
CA VAL A 464 9.97 -19.65 55.20
C VAL A 464 9.88 -18.57 56.28
N TYR A 465 10.23 -17.34 55.93
CA TYR A 465 10.13 -16.19 56.82
C TYR A 465 8.69 -15.70 56.92
N THR A 466 8.09 -15.86 58.11
CA THR A 466 6.72 -15.39 58.44
C THR A 466 6.68 -14.51 59.69
N SER A 467 7.76 -14.45 60.46
CA SER A 467 7.90 -13.67 61.70
C SER A 467 9.38 -13.35 61.96
N PRO A 468 9.70 -12.38 62.84
CA PRO A 468 11.09 -12.06 63.20
C PRO A 468 11.87 -13.28 63.72
N ILE A 469 13.12 -13.40 63.28
CA ILE A 469 14.03 -14.50 63.59
C ILE A 469 14.75 -14.20 64.90
N ILE A 470 14.55 -15.05 65.91
CA ILE A 470 15.19 -14.90 67.22
C ILE A 470 16.52 -15.67 67.23
N ILE A 471 17.65 -14.97 67.43
CA ILE A 471 18.99 -15.54 67.50
C ILE A 471 19.48 -15.44 68.95
N ALA A 472 19.42 -16.56 69.67
CA ALA A 472 19.82 -16.69 71.07
C ALA A 472 21.18 -17.41 71.29
N LYS A 473 21.80 -17.86 70.20
CA LYS A 473 23.11 -18.56 70.14
C LYS A 473 23.78 -18.23 68.80
N THR A 474 25.09 -18.41 68.70
CA THR A 474 25.85 -18.27 67.45
C THR A 474 25.18 -19.03 66.30
N ALA A 475 24.93 -18.33 65.19
CA ALA A 475 24.23 -18.84 64.02
C ALA A 475 24.75 -18.14 62.76
N LEU A 476 24.76 -18.84 61.63
CA LEU A 476 25.12 -18.29 60.33
C LEU A 476 23.84 -18.09 59.52
N LEU A 477 23.30 -16.88 59.55
CA LEU A 477 22.07 -16.52 58.85
C LEU A 477 22.34 -16.34 57.35
N LYS A 478 21.67 -17.12 56.51
CA LYS A 478 21.58 -16.86 55.06
C LYS A 478 20.13 -16.76 54.63
N ALA A 479 19.81 -15.86 53.70
CA ALA A 479 18.45 -15.61 53.24
C ALA A 479 18.36 -15.38 51.71
N VAL A 480 17.27 -15.83 51.10
CA VAL A 480 16.96 -15.70 49.66
C VAL A 480 15.48 -15.37 49.45
N SER A 481 15.17 -14.60 48.41
CA SER A 481 13.82 -14.33 47.92
C SER A 481 13.52 -15.21 46.71
N ILE A 482 12.31 -15.75 46.62
CA ILE A 482 11.90 -16.69 45.55
C ILE A 482 10.58 -16.22 44.92
N ILE A 483 10.53 -16.14 43.59
CA ILE A 483 9.30 -15.93 42.80
C ILE A 483 9.23 -17.03 41.74
N GLY A 484 8.30 -17.98 41.89
CA GLY A 484 8.15 -19.11 40.98
C GLY A 484 9.42 -19.97 40.90
N LYS A 485 10.14 -19.90 39.77
CA LYS A 485 11.45 -20.56 39.55
C LYS A 485 12.65 -19.63 39.67
N ALA A 486 12.43 -18.32 39.84
CA ALA A 486 13.49 -17.33 39.95
C ALA A 486 13.91 -17.13 41.42
N PHE A 487 15.21 -16.95 41.62
CA PHE A 487 15.85 -16.74 42.92
C PHE A 487 16.60 -15.41 42.91
N SER A 488 16.67 -14.75 44.06
CA SER A 488 17.57 -13.63 44.27
C SER A 488 19.02 -14.08 44.50
N GLY A 489 19.94 -13.11 44.59
CA GLY A 489 21.18 -13.32 45.33
C GLY A 489 20.91 -13.69 46.79
N VAL A 490 21.90 -14.29 47.46
CA VAL A 490 21.80 -14.68 48.87
C VAL A 490 22.42 -13.61 49.77
N SER A 491 21.64 -13.12 50.72
CA SER A 491 22.12 -12.25 51.80
C SER A 491 22.64 -13.09 52.97
N SER A 492 23.68 -12.62 53.66
CA SER A 492 24.30 -13.36 54.77
C SER A 492 24.73 -12.46 55.93
N ALA A 493 24.51 -12.94 57.15
CA ALA A 493 25.05 -12.40 58.39
C ALA A 493 25.65 -13.54 59.23
N ALA A 494 26.74 -13.27 59.94
CA ALA A 494 27.53 -14.24 60.69
C ALA A 494 27.89 -13.70 62.08
#